data_AF-A0A0D2BKY8-F1
#
_entry.id   AF-A0A0D2BKY8-F1
#
_cell.length_a   1.000
_cell.length_b   1.000
_cell.length_c   1.000
_cell.angle_alpha   90.00
_cell.angle_beta   90.00
_cell.angle_gamma   90.00
#
_symmetry.space_group_name_H-M   'P 1'
#
loop_
_entity.id
_entity.type
_entity.pdbx_description
1 polymer ?
#
loop_
_entity_poly.entity_id
_entity_poly.type
_entity_poly.pdbx_seq_one_letter_code
_entity_poly.pdbx_strand_id
1 'polypeptide(L)'
;MASPDDQKLADLVNNLASLIQILHINRSISKHVQNPDDHILATAFSINLFIPVRTCTELGVFTLLSSASPNPLTSAAIVEAVHAEELLIVRFMRAVCALDFADEATGSPGHVYR
;
A
#
# COMPACT_ATOMS: atom_id res chain seq x y z
N MET A 1 13.60 -11.75 41.67
CA MET A 1 14.19 -12.08 40.36
C MET A 1 13.05 -12.04 39.37
N ALA A 2 13.08 -11.14 38.38
CA ALA A 2 12.00 -11.02 37.39
C ALA A 2 11.88 -12.30 36.56
N SER A 3 10.67 -12.72 36.24
CA SER A 3 10.42 -13.94 35.47
C SER A 3 11.01 -13.79 34.05
N PRO A 4 11.54 -14.86 33.42
CA PRO A 4 11.99 -14.82 32.02
C PRO A 4 10.95 -14.27 31.04
N ASP A 5 9.66 -14.41 31.38
CA ASP A 5 8.54 -13.88 30.59
C ASP A 5 8.35 -12.37 30.77
N ASP A 6 8.66 -11.82 31.95
CA ASP A 6 8.61 -10.37 32.20
C ASP A 6 9.71 -9.64 31.42
N GLN A 7 10.87 -10.28 31.27
CA GLN A 7 12.00 -9.75 30.50
C GLN A 7 11.69 -9.72 29.00
N LYS A 8 11.10 -10.78 28.44
CA LYS A 8 10.67 -10.81 27.04
C LYS A 8 9.60 -9.77 26.73
N LEU A 9 8.65 -9.55 27.64
CA LEU A 9 7.62 -8.53 27.47
C LEU A 9 8.23 -7.12 27.47
N ALA A 10 9.18 -6.85 28.36
CA ALA A 10 9.89 -5.58 28.40
C ALA A 10 10.67 -5.31 27.11
N ASP A 11 11.36 -6.33 26.56
CA ASP A 11 12.11 -6.20 25.31
C ASP A 11 11.16 -5.93 24.12
N LEU A 12 10.00 -6.57 24.08
CA LEU A 12 8.99 -6.39 23.02
C LEU A 12 8.38 -4.97 23.06
N VAL A 13 8.09 -4.46 24.26
CA VAL A 13 7.62 -3.08 24.47
C VAL A 13 8.68 -2.06 24.08
N ASN A 14 9.95 -2.28 24.43
CA ASN A 14 11.05 -1.40 24.07
C ASN A 14 11.31 -1.37 22.55
N ASN A 15 11.20 -2.52 21.88
CA ASN A 15 11.30 -2.60 20.41
C ASN A 15 10.16 -1.84 19.72
N LEU A 16 8.93 -1.95 20.24
CA LEU A 16 7.76 -1.27 19.68
C LEU A 16 7.84 0.24 19.89
N ALA A 17 8.29 0.70 21.06
CA ALA A 17 8.56 2.10 21.33
C ALA A 17 9.63 2.68 20.39
N SER A 18 10.71 1.92 20.14
CA SER A 18 11.78 2.30 19.22
C SER A 18 11.27 2.43 17.77
N LEU A 19 10.42 1.50 17.31
CA LEU A 19 9.80 1.56 15.99
C LEU A 19 8.91 2.80 15.83
N ILE A 20 8.10 3.14 16.83
CA ILE A 20 7.26 4.35 16.81
C ILE A 20 8.12 5.60 16.70
N GLN A 21 9.23 5.68 17.46
CA GLN A 21 10.15 6.80 17.39
C GLN A 21 10.79 6.92 15.99
N ILE A 22 11.24 5.81 15.40
CA ILE A 22 11.80 5.78 14.04
C ILE A 22 10.77 6.28 13.02
N LEU A 23 9.53 5.81 13.10
CA LEU A 23 8.45 6.26 12.22
C LEU A 23 8.17 7.76 12.37
N HIS A 24 8.19 8.27 13.61
CA HIS A 24 7.98 9.70 13.86
C HIS A 24 9.12 10.56 13.30
N ILE A 25 10.37 10.11 13.49
CA ILE A 25 11.55 10.76 12.94
C ILE A 25 11.50 10.77 11.41
N ASN A 26 11.25 9.62 10.78
CA ASN A 26 11.12 9.53 9.31
C ASN A 26 10.05 10.47 8.78
N ARG A 27 8.86 10.51 9.41
CA ARG A 27 7.79 11.42 9.03
C ARG A 27 8.18 12.90 9.22
N SER A 28 8.96 13.23 10.25
CA SER A 28 9.46 14.59 10.47
C SER A 28 10.51 14.99 9.43
N ILE A 29 11.45 14.09 9.12
CA ILE A 29 12.46 14.29 8.08
C ILE A 29 11.78 14.53 6.73
N SER A 30 10.82 13.69 6.34
CA SER A 30 10.08 13.88 5.09
C SER A 30 9.42 15.25 4.99
N LYS A 31 8.89 15.79 6.10
CA LYS A 31 8.28 17.14 6.11
C LYS A 31 9.29 18.28 6.00
N HIS A 32 10.50 18.12 6.55
CA HIS A 32 11.53 19.17 6.53
C HIS A 32 12.39 19.11 5.27
N VAL A 33 12.44 17.96 4.59
CA VAL A 33 13.24 17.72 3.39
C VAL A 33 12.41 17.88 2.12
N GLN A 34 11.08 17.68 2.16
CA GLN A 34 10.22 17.93 0.99
C GLN A 34 10.23 19.41 0.61
N ASN A 35 10.34 19.65 -0.70
CA ASN A 35 10.11 20.97 -1.28
C ASN A 35 8.66 21.41 -0.95
N PRO A 36 8.42 22.68 -0.56
CA PRO A 36 7.07 23.20 -0.33
C PRO A 36 6.05 22.86 -1.43
N ASP A 37 6.47 22.88 -2.70
CA ASP A 37 5.61 22.53 -3.84
C ASP A 37 5.21 21.05 -3.81
N ASP A 38 6.16 20.16 -3.50
CA ASP A 38 5.90 18.72 -3.34
C ASP A 38 4.98 18.44 -2.17
N HIS A 39 5.06 19.24 -1.09
CA HIS A 39 4.19 19.10 0.07
C HIS A 39 2.73 19.45 -0.25
N ILE A 40 2.52 20.52 -1.03
CA ILE A 40 1.18 20.92 -1.50
C ILE A 40 0.61 19.84 -2.41
N LEU A 41 1.41 19.33 -3.37
CA LEU A 41 1.00 18.25 -4.25
C LEU A 41 0.66 16.99 -3.46
N ALA A 42 1.50 16.57 -2.51
CA ALA A 42 1.25 15.40 -1.68
C ALA A 42 -0.06 15.52 -0.89
N THR A 43 -0.37 16.71 -0.37
CA THR A 43 -1.62 16.97 0.37
C THR A 43 -2.84 17.00 -0.55
N ALA A 44 -2.72 17.60 -1.74
CA ALA A 44 -3.81 17.65 -2.72
C ALA A 44 -4.11 16.26 -3.31
N PHE A 45 -3.09 15.47 -3.60
CA PHE A 45 -3.23 14.16 -4.24
C PHE A 45 -3.53 13.03 -3.26
N SER A 46 -3.19 13.15 -1.98
CA SER A 46 -3.47 12.10 -0.99
C SER A 46 -4.97 11.79 -0.89
N ILE A 47 -5.85 12.78 -0.95
CA ILE A 47 -7.31 12.55 -0.98
C ILE A 47 -7.71 11.76 -2.24
N ASN A 48 -7.16 12.13 -3.40
CA ASN A 48 -7.47 11.47 -4.67
C ASN A 48 -6.93 10.04 -4.74
N LEU A 49 -5.83 9.72 -4.04
CA LEU A 49 -5.27 8.37 -4.00
C LEU A 49 -6.10 7.40 -3.13
N PHE A 50 -6.86 7.91 -2.15
CA PHE A 50 -7.74 7.06 -1.34
C PHE A 50 -9.00 6.60 -2.07
N ILE A 51 -9.48 7.34 -3.07
CA ILE A 51 -10.66 6.97 -3.85
C ILE A 51 -10.43 5.63 -4.59
N PRO A 52 -9.37 5.47 -5.41
CA PRO A 52 -9.02 4.19 -6.03
C PRO A 52 -8.91 3.03 -5.05
N VAL A 53 -8.22 3.23 -3.91
CA VAL A 53 -8.06 2.19 -2.89
C VAL A 53 -9.42 1.75 -2.37
N ARG A 54 -10.29 2.71 -2.02
CA ARG A 54 -11.64 2.43 -1.53
C ARG A 54 -12.48 1.69 -2.57
N THR A 55 -12.45 2.13 -3.83
CA THR A 55 -13.18 1.47 -4.91
C THR A 55 -12.66 0.05 -5.16
N CYS A 56 -11.34 -0.17 -5.13
CA CYS A 56 -10.75 -1.51 -5.22
C CYS A 56 -11.19 -2.43 -4.06
N THR A 57 -11.36 -1.89 -2.85
CA THR A 57 -11.96 -2.63 -1.72
C THR A 57 -13.40 -3.03 -2.02
N GLU A 58 -14.23 -2.10 -2.49
CA GLU A 58 -15.65 -2.34 -2.77
C GLU A 58 -15.86 -3.32 -3.94
N LEU A 59 -14.99 -3.29 -4.94
CA LEU A 59 -14.97 -4.23 -6.05
C LEU A 59 -14.37 -5.61 -5.69
N GLY A 60 -13.81 -5.77 -4.49
CA GLY A 60 -13.20 -7.03 -4.04
C GLY A 60 -11.85 -7.34 -4.68
N VAL A 61 -11.18 -6.34 -5.28
CA VAL A 61 -9.88 -6.52 -5.97
C VAL A 61 -8.80 -7.04 -5.03
N PHE A 62 -8.75 -6.57 -3.79
CA PHE A 62 -7.76 -7.04 -2.81
C PHE A 62 -7.97 -8.51 -2.43
N THR A 63 -9.23 -8.94 -2.28
CA THR A 63 -9.56 -10.35 -2.03
C THR A 63 -9.12 -11.21 -3.21
N LEU A 64 -9.34 -10.73 -4.44
CA LEU A 64 -8.93 -11.41 -5.67
C LEU A 64 -7.41 -11.56 -5.76
N LEU A 65 -6.64 -10.48 -5.56
CA LEU A 65 -5.18 -10.51 -5.55
C LEU A 65 -4.63 -11.45 -4.47
N SER A 66 -5.15 -11.35 -3.25
CA SER A 66 -4.76 -12.22 -2.14
C SER A 66 -5.05 -13.69 -2.42
N SER A 67 -6.14 -14.00 -3.12
CA SER A 67 -6.53 -15.38 -3.45
C SER A 67 -5.70 -15.96 -4.61
N ALA A 68 -5.19 -15.10 -5.50
CA ALA A 68 -4.35 -15.50 -6.62
C ALA A 68 -2.88 -15.68 -6.23
N SER A 69 -2.43 -15.05 -5.14
CA SER A 69 -1.07 -15.12 -4.63
C SER A 69 -0.58 -16.58 -4.50
N PRO A 70 0.63 -16.92 -5.01
CA PRO A 70 1.67 -16.02 -5.51
C PRO A 70 1.55 -15.66 -7.00
N ASN A 71 0.50 -16.09 -7.69
CA ASN A 71 0.35 -15.88 -9.12
C ASN A 71 -0.16 -14.46 -9.41
N PRO A 72 0.51 -13.72 -10.31
CA PRO A 72 0.07 -12.38 -10.66
C PRO A 72 -1.14 -12.43 -11.60
N LEU A 73 -1.98 -11.39 -11.54
CA LEU A 73 -3.18 -11.24 -12.37
C LEU A 73 -2.99 -10.14 -13.41
N THR A 74 -3.47 -10.39 -14.63
CA THR A 74 -3.56 -9.34 -15.65
C THR A 74 -4.73 -8.41 -15.34
N SER A 75 -4.63 -7.16 -15.79
CA SER A 75 -5.75 -6.20 -15.82
C SER A 75 -7.01 -6.80 -16.44
N ALA A 76 -6.89 -7.50 -17.57
CA ALA A 76 -8.00 -8.22 -18.20
C ALA A 76 -8.64 -9.27 -17.29
N ALA A 77 -7.86 -10.07 -16.55
CA ALA A 77 -8.38 -11.06 -15.61
C ALA A 77 -9.09 -10.41 -14.42
N ILE A 78 -8.58 -9.28 -13.92
CA ILE A 78 -9.23 -8.51 -12.85
C ILE A 78 -10.56 -7.94 -13.35
N VAL A 79 -10.57 -7.35 -14.55
CA VAL A 79 -11.76 -6.82 -15.22
C VAL A 79 -12.85 -7.85 -15.38
N GLU A 80 -12.48 -9.05 -15.83
CA GLU A 80 -13.42 -10.16 -15.98
C GLU A 80 -14.04 -10.55 -14.63
N ALA A 81 -13.22 -10.61 -13.58
CA ALA A 81 -13.67 -11.01 -12.24
C ALA A 81 -14.56 -9.97 -11.54
N VAL A 82 -14.28 -8.68 -11.71
CA VAL A 82 -15.00 -7.60 -11.01
C VAL A 82 -16.02 -6.86 -11.88
N HIS A 83 -16.15 -7.26 -13.14
CA HIS A 83 -17.07 -6.68 -14.14
C HIS A 83 -16.96 -5.15 -14.25
N ALA A 84 -15.72 -4.64 -14.30
CA ALA A 84 -15.42 -3.22 -14.42
C ALA A 84 -14.73 -2.89 -15.74
N GLU A 85 -14.67 -1.61 -16.10
CA GLU A 85 -13.97 -1.15 -17.29
C GLU A 85 -12.43 -1.23 -17.10
N GLU A 86 -11.72 -1.68 -18.14
CA GLU A 86 -10.29 -2.01 -18.04
C GLU A 86 -9.41 -0.80 -17.78
N LEU A 87 -9.65 0.31 -18.47
CA LEU A 87 -8.88 1.53 -18.26
C LEU A 87 -9.07 2.08 -16.84
N LEU A 88 -10.27 1.93 -16.26
CA LEU A 88 -10.56 2.28 -14.88
C LEU A 88 -9.78 1.41 -13.90
N ILE A 89 -9.79 0.09 -14.10
CA ILE A 89 -9.00 -0.85 -13.27
C ILE A 89 -7.51 -0.52 -13.35
N VAL A 90 -6.97 -0.29 -14.54
CA VAL A 90 -5.56 0.11 -14.71
C VAL A 90 -5.25 1.41 -13.97
N ARG A 91 -6.12 2.42 -14.07
CA ARG A 91 -5.94 3.69 -13.35
C ARG A 91 -5.99 3.52 -11.84
N PHE A 92 -6.87 2.67 -11.33
CA PHE A 92 -6.95 2.42 -9.89
C PHE A 92 -5.75 1.62 -9.38
N MET A 93 -5.35 0.58 -10.10
CA MET A 93 -4.21 -0.23 -9.73
C MET A 93 -2.91 0.58 -9.71
N ARG A 94 -2.73 1.59 -10.56
CA ARG A 94 -1.59 2.52 -10.45
C ARG A 94 -1.54 3.25 -9.10
N ALA A 95 -2.69 3.69 -8.58
CA ALA A 95 -2.76 4.33 -7.27
C ALA A 95 -2.53 3.32 -6.14
N VAL A 96 -3.06 2.10 -6.28
CA VAL A 96 -2.84 1.00 -5.32
C VAL A 96 -1.35 0.64 -5.25
N CYS A 97 -0.67 0.51 -6.39
CA CYS A 97 0.77 0.24 -6.46
C CYS A 97 1.61 1.41 -5.97
N ALA A 98 1.24 2.66 -6.29
CA ALA A 98 1.94 3.84 -5.77
C ALA A 98 1.87 4.00 -4.24
N LEU A 99 0.95 3.28 -3.59
CA LEU A 99 0.78 3.24 -2.14
C LEU A 99 1.27 1.92 -1.52
N ASP A 100 2.02 1.10 -2.27
CA ASP A 100 2.58 -0.19 -1.85
C ASP A 100 1.54 -1.23 -1.36
N PHE A 101 0.28 -1.15 -1.83
CA PHE A 101 -0.75 -2.15 -1.53
C PHE A 101 -0.73 -3.36 -2.48
N ALA A 102 -0.08 -3.24 -3.63
CA ALA A 102 0.12 -4.27 -4.65
C ALA A 102 1.37 -3.92 -5.47
N ASP A 103 1.98 -4.88 -6.15
CA ASP A 103 3.11 -4.61 -7.05
C ASP A 103 2.70 -4.78 -8.52
N GLU A 104 3.20 -3.90 -9.40
CA GLU A 104 3.10 -4.09 -10.85
C GLU A 104 4.30 -4.92 -11.35
N ALA A 105 4.03 -6.05 -11.99
CA ALA A 105 5.07 -6.90 -12.56
C ALA A 105 5.61 -6.28 -13.85
N THR A 106 6.82 -5.72 -13.79
CA THR A 106 7.49 -5.13 -14.95
C THR A 106 8.04 -6.23 -15.88
N GLY A 107 7.67 -6.20 -17.17
CA GLY A 107 8.24 -7.09 -18.21
C GLY A 107 7.27 -8.02 -18.93
N SER A 108 5.98 -8.03 -18.57
CA SER A 108 4.95 -8.83 -19.25
C SER A 108 4.16 -7.99 -20.27
N PRO A 109 3.66 -8.57 -21.38
CA PRO A 109 2.72 -7.87 -22.25
C PRO A 109 1.39 -7.64 -21.50
N GLY A 110 1.08 -6.36 -21.24
CA GLY A 110 -0.12 -5.94 -20.49
C GLY A 110 0.18 -5.53 -19.04
N HIS A 111 -0.79 -4.89 -18.38
CA HIS A 111 -0.66 -4.51 -16.97
C HIS A 111 -0.94 -5.72 -16.08
N VAL A 112 0.00 -6.05 -15.19
CA VAL A 112 0.01 -7.27 -14.38
C VAL A 112 0.31 -6.93 -12.93
N TYR A 113 -0.46 -7.48 -11.99
CA TYR A 113 -0.44 -7.09 -10.58
C TYR A 113 -0.35 -8.29 -9.65
N ARG A 114 0.31 -8.12 -8.50
CA ARG A 114 0.39 -9.11 -7.41
C ARG A 114 0.10 -8.46 -6.06
#